data_AF-F3FMK0-F1
#
_entry.id   AF-F3FMK0-F1
#
_cell.length_a   1.000
_cell.length_b   1.000
_cell.length_c   1.000
_cell.angle_alpha   90.00
_cell.angle_beta   90.00
_cell.angle_gamma   90.00
#
_symmetry.space_group_name_H-M   'P 1'
#
loop_
_entity.id
_entity.type
_entity.pdbx_description
1 polymer ?
#
loop_
_entity_poly.entity_id
_entity_poly.type
_entity_poly.pdbx_seq_one_letter_code
_entity_poly.pdbx_strand_id
1 'polypeptide(L)' 'MIQIPKSEYARRRKALMAQMEPDSIAILPAAAVAIRNRDVEHVYRQDSDFQYLSGFP' A
#
# COMPACT_ATOMS: atom_id res chain seq x y z
N MET A 1 1.57 -16.58 12.96
CA MET A 1 0.84 -15.65 12.06
C MET A 1 1.33 -15.86 10.65
N ILE A 2 0.42 -16.06 9.70
CA ILE A 2 0.76 -16.17 8.28
C ILE A 2 0.95 -14.73 7.75
N GLN A 3 2.09 -14.47 7.11
CA GLN A 3 2.44 -13.17 6.55
C GLN A 3 2.71 -13.30 5.06
N ILE A 4 2.39 -12.27 4.29
CA ILE A 4 2.69 -12.25 2.86
C ILE A 4 4.21 -12.09 2.67
N PRO A 5 4.88 -12.98 1.92
CA PRO A 5 6.33 -12.89 1.73
C PRO A 5 6.70 -11.68 0.86
N LYS A 6 7.91 -11.13 1.07
CA LYS A 6 8.40 -9.97 0.31
C LYS A 6 8.38 -10.16 -1.22
N SER A 7 8.60 -11.39 -1.67
CA SER A 7 8.54 -11.77 -3.09
C SER A 7 7.16 -11.59 -3.71
N GLU A 8 6.09 -11.76 -2.93
CA GLU A 8 4.72 -11.60 -3.41
C GLU A 8 4.40 -10.15 -3.77
N TYR A 9 4.84 -9.19 -2.95
CA TYR A 9 4.69 -7.77 -3.25
C TYR A 9 5.44 -7.38 -4.53
N ALA A 10 6.66 -7.91 -4.73
CA ALA A 10 7.41 -7.69 -5.97
C ALA A 10 6.69 -8.28 -7.19
N ARG A 11 6.10 -9.47 -7.06
CA ARG A 11 5.28 -10.10 -8.11
C ARG A 11 4.08 -9.25 -8.49
N ARG A 12 3.35 -8.71 -7.50
CA ARG A 12 2.18 -7.85 -7.72
C ARG A 12 2.54 -6.55 -8.44
N ARG A 13 3.62 -5.88 -8.04
CA ARG A 13 4.10 -4.67 -8.74
C ARG A 13 4.47 -4.97 -10.20
N LYS A 14 5.15 -6.10 -10.45
CA LYS A 14 5.47 -6.52 -11.83
C LYS A 14 4.20 -6.80 -12.65
N ALA A 15 3.20 -7.45 -12.06
CA ALA A 15 1.92 -7.71 -12.72
C ALA A 15 1.16 -6.42 -13.05
N LEU A 16 1.15 -5.44 -12.13
CA LEU A 16 0.55 -4.13 -12.37
C LEU A 16 1.25 -3.39 -13.52
N MET A 17 2.58 -3.29 -13.48
CA MET A 17 3.35 -2.63 -14.54
C MET A 17 3.16 -3.28 -15.92
N ALA A 18 2.90 -4.59 -15.98
CA ALA A 18 2.62 -5.28 -17.24
C ALA A 18 1.27 -4.91 -17.88
N GLN A 19 0.36 -4.32 -17.11
CA GLN A 19 -0.94 -3.83 -17.60
C GLN A 19 -0.93 -2.33 -17.89
N MET A 20 0.10 -1.61 -17.47
CA MET A 20 0.24 -0.17 -17.68
C MET A 20 0.75 0.13 -19.09
N GLU A 21 0.38 1.30 -19.61
CA GLU A 21 0.87 1.76 -20.91
C GLU A 21 2.39 2.04 -20.87
N PRO A 22 3.10 1.90 -22.00
CA PRO A 22 4.49 2.37 -22.10
C PRO A 22 4.60 3.85 -21.72
N ASP A 23 5.73 4.24 -21.11
CA ASP A 23 6.00 5.63 -20.68
C ASP A 23 4.97 6.21 -19.68
N SER A 24 4.39 5.35 -18.84
CA SER A 24 3.45 5.75 -17.78
C SER A 24 4.02 5.56 -16.36
N ILE A 25 3.36 6.16 -15.37
CA ILE A 25 3.72 6.09 -13.95
C ILE A 25 2.48 5.90 -13.07
N ALA A 26 2.61 5.07 -12.02
CA ALA A 26 1.60 4.90 -10.98
C ALA A 26 2.13 5.45 -9.66
N ILE A 27 1.33 6.27 -8.98
CA ILE A 27 1.68 6.89 -7.69
C ILE A 27 0.55 6.58 -6.71
N LEU A 28 0.89 5.97 -5.56
CA LEU A 28 -0.06 5.61 -4.52
C LEU A 28 0.39 6.23 -3.18
N PRO A 29 -0.46 7.02 -2.51
CA PRO A 29 -0.18 7.52 -1.17
C PRO A 29 -0.46 6.45 -0.10
N ALA A 30 0.17 6.59 1.06
CA ALA A 30 -0.23 5.87 2.27
C ALA A 30 -1.55 6.42 2.84
N ALA A 31 -2.20 5.68 3.73
CA ALA A 31 -3.37 6.17 4.44
C ALA A 31 -3.03 7.41 5.28
N ALA A 32 -3.99 8.33 5.39
CA ALA A 32 -3.88 9.45 6.30
C ALA A 32 -4.11 9.00 7.76
N VAL A 33 -3.44 9.67 8.68
CA VAL A 33 -3.71 9.54 10.11
C VAL A 33 -5.05 10.21 10.43
N ALA A 34 -5.91 9.51 11.18
CA ALA A 34 -7.22 10.03 11.57
C ALA A 34 -7.22 10.42 13.05
N ILE A 35 -7.57 11.67 13.34
CA ILE A 35 -7.75 12.14 14.73
C ILE A 35 -9.07 11.61 15.28
N ARG A 36 -9.00 10.97 16.46
CA ARG A 36 -10.17 10.50 17.20
C ARG A 36 -10.74 11.61 18.10
N ASN A 37 -9.90 12.22 18.93
CA ASN A 37 -10.31 13.28 19.85
C ASN A 37 -9.12 14.14 20.29
N ARG A 38 -9.15 15.44 19.98
CA ARG A 38 -8.07 16.40 20.26
C ARG A 38 -6.73 15.96 19.64
N ASP A 39 -5.82 15.44 20.44
CA ASP A 39 -4.48 14.97 20.09
C ASP A 39 -4.37 13.44 20.10
N VAL A 40 -5.49 12.73 20.31
CA VAL A 40 -5.55 11.27 20.25
C VAL A 40 -5.92 10.82 18.85
N GLU A 41 -5.10 9.96 18.26
CA GLU A 41 -5.31 9.35 16.95
C GLU A 41 -6.12 8.04 17.04
N HIS A 42 -6.83 7.70 15.97
CA HIS A 42 -7.31 6.35 15.75
C HIS A 42 -6.14 5.40 15.48
N VAL A 43 -6.36 4.10 15.69
CA VAL A 43 -5.38 3.08 15.31
C VAL A 43 -5.12 3.20 13.81
N TYR A 44 -3.85 3.41 13.45
CA TYR A 44 -3.45 3.52 12.06
C TYR A 44 -3.76 2.23 11.31
N ARG A 45 -4.37 2.39 10.14
CA ARG A 45 -4.64 1.32 9.20
C ARG A 45 -4.18 1.79 7.84
N GLN A 46 -3.20 1.09 7.29
CA GLN A 46 -2.70 1.36 5.96
C GLN A 46 -3.81 1.22 4.90
N ASP A 47 -3.70 2.00 3.83
CA ASP A 47 -4.54 1.86 2.67
C ASP A 47 -4.36 0.46 2.06
N SER A 48 -5.46 -0.14 1.61
CA SER A 48 -5.44 -1.55 1.21
C SER A 48 -4.71 -1.77 -0.11
N ASP A 49 -4.78 -0.83 -1.06
CA ASP A 49 -4.07 -0.92 -2.34
C ASP A 49 -2.58 -0.64 -2.15
N PHE A 50 -2.24 0.38 -1.35
CA PHE A 50 -0.87 0.65 -0.96
C PHE A 50 -0.24 -0.55 -0.24
N GLN A 51 -0.95 -1.13 0.74
CA GLN A 51 -0.49 -2.33 1.46
C GLN A 51 -0.39 -3.54 0.53
N TYR A 52 -1.32 -3.70 -0.42
CA TYR A 52 -1.34 -4.82 -1.36
C TYR A 52 -0.10 -4.84 -2.25
N LEU A 53 0.40 -3.67 -2.68
CA LEU A 53 1.54 -3.52 -3.57
C LEU A 53 2.88 -3.38 -2.84
N SER A 54 2.89 -2.84 -1.62
CA SER A 54 4.13 -2.51 -0.91
C SER A 54 4.42 -3.42 0.29
N GLY A 55 3.38 -3.83 1.03
CA GLY A 55 3.53 -4.41 2.35
C GLY A 55 4.13 -3.45 3.39
N PHE A 56 4.15 -2.14 3.12
CA PHE A 56 4.77 -1.13 3.97
C PHE A 56 3.76 -0.66 5.04
N PRO A 57 4.08 -0.92 6.33
CA PRO A 57 3.16 -0.64 7.44
C PRO A 57 2.94 0.85 7.68
#